data_AF-A0A0V8HRB1-F1
#
_entry.id   AF-A0A0V8HRB1-F1
#
_cell.length_a   1.000
_cell.length_b   1.000
_cell.length_c   1.000
_cell.angle_alpha   90.00
_cell.angle_beta   90.00
_cell.angle_gamma   90.00
#
_symmetry.space_group_name_H-M   'P 1'
#
loop_
_entity.id
_entity.type
_entity.pdbx_description
1 polymer ?
#
loop_
_entity_poly.entity_id
_entity_poly.type
_entity_poly.pdbx_seq_one_letter_code
_entity_poly.pdbx_strand_id
1 'polypeptide(L)'
;MELNEQPVESPSIRAWIAKNKSFGSDALSWIYRWFTENRNASYGLAVMRIASGLFILGWLLFNIPVAAKIWGPGSAYLEPYRSVLGYKWPLDILRDAGVGFFVFWYTVAILLAILFVAGWQTRIITPLFFIFYTAINAQNTPISDGGNYFIRIMLIYLIFADLSKRWSVDSWLRQRKGKKKREFEVVTVLHNIALCLVVAQLCLVYLEAGLYKVQGDLWQNGTAMYYPVSSEAYGIFPWLSGLITANSWIVSLITYVTVVAQIAFPFMLFHKISRRIALVMILGMHIGIAVVMGLPFFSGIMASADAVLVSSTTWIIIQKWLVARWNSISPFKKSPQPVQEPDEIADDEPEKASAIV
;
A
#
# COMPACT_ATOMS: atom_id res chain seq x y z
N MET A 1 -11.93 54.59 -34.91
CA MET A 1 -12.03 53.59 -33.83
C MET A 1 -10.64 53.47 -33.25
N GLU A 2 -10.27 54.38 -32.35
CA GLU A 2 -8.94 54.40 -31.71
C GLU A 2 -8.93 53.36 -30.59
N LEU A 3 -8.13 52.31 -30.76
CA LEU A 3 -7.87 51.31 -29.73
C LEU A 3 -6.92 51.93 -28.71
N ASN A 4 -7.45 52.26 -27.54
CA ASN A 4 -6.72 52.75 -26.38
C ASN A 4 -5.93 51.58 -25.77
N GLU A 5 -4.76 51.28 -26.30
CA GLU A 5 -3.83 50.31 -25.70
C GLU A 5 -3.16 50.94 -24.47
N GLN A 6 -3.73 50.68 -23.30
CA GLN A 6 -3.02 50.98 -22.05
C GLN A 6 -1.82 50.04 -21.89
N PRO A 7 -0.62 50.55 -21.55
CA PRO A 7 0.55 49.72 -21.36
C PRO A 7 0.34 48.84 -20.12
N VAL A 8 0.32 47.53 -20.32
CA VAL A 8 0.32 46.56 -19.22
C VAL A 8 1.70 46.61 -18.56
N GLU A 9 1.85 47.42 -17.50
CA GLU A 9 3.05 47.43 -16.67
C GLU A 9 3.32 46.00 -16.16
N SER A 10 4.45 45.43 -16.58
CA SER A 10 4.90 44.13 -16.11
C SER A 10 5.15 44.22 -14.59
N PRO A 11 4.58 43.31 -13.78
CA PRO A 11 4.67 43.41 -12.33
C PRO A 11 6.14 43.37 -11.90
N SER A 12 6.61 44.44 -11.24
CA SER A 12 7.98 44.49 -10.73
C SER A 12 8.21 43.42 -9.66
N ILE A 13 9.44 42.87 -9.60
CA ILE A 13 9.84 41.89 -8.58
C ILE A 13 9.54 42.43 -7.16
N ARG A 14 9.67 43.75 -6.96
CA ARG A 14 9.34 44.42 -5.68
C ARG A 14 7.86 44.34 -5.33
N ALA A 15 6.97 44.53 -6.31
CA ALA A 15 5.52 44.41 -6.11
C ALA A 15 5.12 42.95 -5.78
N TRP A 16 5.77 41.97 -6.41
CA TRP A 16 5.57 40.56 -6.09
C TRP A 16 6.04 40.22 -4.67
N ILE A 17 7.25 40.64 -4.27
CA ILE A 17 7.77 40.42 -2.91
C ILE A 17 6.86 41.07 -1.86
N ALA A 18 6.38 42.29 -2.11
CA ALA A 18 5.47 42.99 -1.19
C ALA A 18 4.14 42.24 -1.02
N LYS A 19 3.60 41.67 -2.11
CA LYS A 19 2.36 40.89 -2.12
C LYS A 19 2.51 39.51 -1.44
N ASN A 20 3.71 38.93 -1.49
CA ASN A 20 3.99 37.58 -0.98
C ASN A 20 4.76 37.55 0.35
N LYS A 21 4.78 38.64 1.13
CA LYS A 21 5.48 38.69 2.43
C LYS A 21 5.01 37.61 3.42
N SER A 22 3.74 37.22 3.38
CA SER A 22 3.19 36.15 4.24
C SER A 22 3.49 34.74 3.71
N PHE A 23 4.06 34.59 2.51
CA PHE A 23 4.26 33.27 1.89
C PHE A 23 5.01 32.29 2.80
N GLY A 24 6.04 32.77 3.50
CA GLY A 24 6.81 31.94 4.45
C GLY A 24 5.98 31.49 5.65
N SER A 25 5.22 32.40 6.27
CA SER A 25 4.35 32.06 7.41
C SER A 25 3.18 31.18 6.99
N ASP A 26 2.61 31.43 5.81
CA ASP A 26 1.49 30.67 5.26
C ASP A 26 1.93 29.24 4.93
N ALA A 27 3.10 29.09 4.29
CA ALA A 27 3.71 27.79 4.01
C ALA A 27 4.03 27.02 5.29
N LEU A 28 4.65 27.65 6.29
CA LEU A 28 4.93 27.02 7.59
C LEU A 28 3.66 26.61 8.31
N SER A 29 2.62 27.45 8.30
CA SER A 29 1.33 27.14 8.92
C SER A 29 0.66 25.96 8.20
N TRP A 30 0.74 25.90 6.87
CA TRP A 30 0.22 24.79 6.09
C TRP A 30 0.97 23.48 6.40
N ILE A 31 2.31 23.51 6.45
CA ILE A 31 3.12 22.33 6.83
C ILE A 31 2.73 21.86 8.23
N TYR A 32 2.70 22.78 9.20
CA TYR A 32 2.33 22.47 10.58
C TYR A 32 0.96 21.77 10.61
N ARG A 33 -0.07 22.38 10.02
CA ARG A 33 -1.43 21.83 9.99
C ARG A 33 -1.50 20.47 9.28
N TRP A 34 -0.77 20.31 8.18
CA TRP A 34 -0.71 19.05 7.44
C TRP A 34 -0.17 17.90 8.31
N PHE A 35 0.83 18.18 9.14
CA PHE A 35 1.42 17.20 10.05
C PHE A 35 0.61 16.97 11.34
N THR A 36 -0.11 17.97 11.85
CA THR A 36 -0.70 17.92 13.21
C THR A 36 -2.21 17.71 13.25
N GLU A 37 -2.97 18.25 12.29
CA GLU A 37 -4.45 18.25 12.37
C GLU A 37 -5.05 16.90 12.00
N ASN A 38 -4.65 16.33 10.86
CA ASN A 38 -5.31 15.17 10.27
C ASN A 38 -4.33 14.07 9.88
N ARG A 39 -4.75 12.82 10.12
CA ARG A 39 -4.05 11.63 9.62
C ARG A 39 -4.37 11.41 8.14
N ASN A 40 -3.38 11.62 7.29
CA ASN A 40 -3.52 11.58 5.84
C ASN A 40 -3.51 10.14 5.28
N ALA A 41 -4.05 9.93 4.08
CA ALA A 41 -4.05 8.64 3.37
C ALA A 41 -4.56 7.42 4.17
N SER A 42 -5.42 7.61 5.19
CA SER A 42 -5.86 6.53 6.09
C SER A 42 -6.51 5.33 5.40
N TYR A 43 -7.20 5.54 4.27
CA TYR A 43 -7.74 4.44 3.44
C TYR A 43 -6.63 3.73 2.66
N GLY A 44 -5.72 4.47 2.05
CA GLY A 44 -4.60 3.90 1.30
C GLY A 44 -3.67 3.06 2.18
N LEU A 45 -3.36 3.53 3.40
CA LEU A 45 -2.61 2.74 4.38
C LEU A 45 -3.36 1.49 4.86
N ALA A 46 -4.69 1.52 4.91
CA ALA A 46 -5.48 0.32 5.22
C ALA A 46 -5.42 -0.69 4.07
N VAL A 47 -5.51 -0.25 2.80
CA VAL A 47 -5.28 -1.13 1.63
C VAL A 47 -3.87 -1.69 1.67
N MET A 48 -2.86 -0.85 1.87
CA MET A 48 -1.46 -1.26 1.93
C MET A 48 -1.25 -2.33 3.01
N ARG A 49 -1.81 -2.15 4.20
CA ARG A 49 -1.76 -3.14 5.29
C ARG A 49 -2.38 -4.48 4.86
N ILE A 50 -3.60 -4.43 4.32
CA ILE A 50 -4.35 -5.64 3.94
C ILE A 50 -3.65 -6.35 2.78
N ALA A 51 -3.35 -5.64 1.69
CA ALA A 51 -2.74 -6.20 0.50
C ALA A 51 -1.33 -6.73 0.78
N SER A 52 -0.45 -5.95 1.42
CA SER A 52 0.90 -6.42 1.74
C SER A 52 0.87 -7.61 2.71
N GLY A 53 0.00 -7.56 3.73
CA GLY A 53 -0.20 -8.68 4.65
C GLY A 53 -0.69 -9.94 3.95
N LEU A 54 -1.60 -9.84 2.98
CA LEU A 54 -2.09 -10.97 2.18
C LEU A 54 -1.00 -11.56 1.29
N PHE A 55 -0.17 -10.73 0.65
CA PHE A 55 0.96 -11.23 -0.15
C PHE A 55 2.03 -11.91 0.71
N ILE A 56 2.37 -11.34 1.88
CA ILE A 56 3.29 -12.01 2.82
C ILE A 56 2.68 -13.32 3.33
N LEU A 57 1.40 -13.30 3.73
CA LEU A 57 0.71 -14.50 4.21
C LEU A 57 0.69 -15.58 3.13
N GLY A 58 0.32 -15.22 1.90
CA GLY A 58 0.38 -16.12 0.75
C GLY A 58 1.77 -16.71 0.59
N TRP A 59 2.81 -15.87 0.57
CA TRP A 59 4.20 -16.32 0.44
C TRP A 59 4.59 -17.31 1.55
N LEU A 60 4.22 -17.04 2.81
CA LEU A 60 4.47 -17.95 3.93
C LEU A 60 3.72 -19.27 3.75
N LEU A 61 2.45 -19.24 3.35
CA LEU A 61 1.63 -20.44 3.21
C LEU A 61 2.10 -21.33 2.03
N PHE A 62 2.36 -20.73 0.87
CA PHE A 62 2.84 -21.46 -0.31
C PHE A 62 4.18 -22.14 -0.06
N ASN A 63 5.04 -21.56 0.78
CA ASN A 63 6.36 -22.12 1.05
C ASN A 63 6.42 -23.07 2.27
N ILE A 64 5.29 -23.37 2.95
CA ILE A 64 5.27 -24.33 4.08
C ILE A 64 6.03 -25.64 3.76
N PRO A 65 5.84 -26.31 2.61
CA PRO A 65 6.47 -27.61 2.34
C PRO A 65 8.00 -27.57 2.27
N VAL A 66 8.57 -26.39 2.01
CA VAL A 66 10.02 -26.20 1.79
C VAL A 66 10.66 -25.26 2.82
N ALA A 67 9.87 -24.63 3.69
CA ALA A 67 10.33 -23.58 4.60
C ALA A 67 11.53 -24.01 5.48
N ALA A 68 11.50 -25.23 6.03
CA ALA A 68 12.59 -25.73 6.86
C ALA A 68 13.90 -25.98 6.10
N LYS A 69 13.81 -26.22 4.78
CA LYS A 69 14.96 -26.38 3.89
C LYS A 69 15.54 -25.02 3.48
N ILE A 70 14.67 -24.04 3.25
CA ILE A 70 15.05 -22.73 2.69
C ILE A 70 15.47 -21.73 3.78
N TRP A 71 14.76 -21.67 4.90
CA TRP A 71 15.01 -20.73 6.00
C TRP A 71 15.23 -21.40 7.36
N GLY A 72 14.90 -22.69 7.50
CA GLY A 72 15.12 -23.45 8.74
C GLY A 72 16.50 -24.12 8.82
N PRO A 73 16.67 -25.17 9.64
CA PRO A 73 17.98 -25.82 9.83
C PRO A 73 18.60 -26.34 8.53
N GLY A 74 17.78 -26.72 7.55
CA GLY A 74 18.25 -27.20 6.25
C GLY A 74 18.96 -26.12 5.42
N SER A 75 18.84 -24.85 5.80
CA SER A 75 19.47 -23.73 5.10
C SER A 75 20.93 -23.49 5.54
N ALA A 76 21.51 -24.33 6.40
CA ALA A 76 22.87 -24.20 6.91
C ALA A 76 23.97 -24.06 5.83
N TYR A 77 23.74 -24.57 4.61
CA TYR A 77 24.66 -24.40 3.49
C TYR A 77 24.84 -22.93 3.04
N LEU A 78 23.97 -22.02 3.46
CA LEU A 78 24.06 -20.58 3.17
C LEU A 78 24.89 -19.80 4.18
N GLU A 79 25.50 -20.48 5.13
CA GLU A 79 26.30 -19.85 6.18
C GLU A 79 27.40 -18.90 5.67
N PRO A 80 28.13 -19.20 4.58
CA PRO A 80 29.10 -18.25 4.03
C PRO A 80 28.48 -16.91 3.58
N TYR A 81 27.22 -16.92 3.14
CA TYR A 81 26.51 -15.68 2.78
C TYR A 81 26.01 -14.94 4.02
N ARG A 82 25.54 -15.66 5.04
CA ARG A 82 25.06 -15.05 6.29
C ARG A 82 26.15 -14.42 7.13
N SER A 83 27.35 -14.99 7.12
CA SER A 83 28.48 -14.42 7.87
C SER A 83 28.89 -13.03 7.36
N VAL A 84 28.62 -12.74 6.08
CA VAL A 84 28.97 -11.47 5.42
C VAL A 84 27.76 -10.54 5.29
N LEU A 85 26.64 -11.05 4.80
CA LEU A 85 25.44 -10.28 4.43
C LEU A 85 24.28 -10.44 5.41
N GLY A 86 24.42 -11.35 6.39
CA GLY A 86 23.37 -11.64 7.37
C GLY A 86 23.20 -10.51 8.38
N TYR A 87 22.07 -10.54 9.05
CA TYR A 87 21.81 -9.63 10.17
C TYR A 87 22.52 -10.12 11.43
N LYS A 88 22.57 -9.23 12.43
CA LYS A 88 22.99 -9.56 13.78
C LYS A 88 21.78 -9.76 14.69
N TRP A 89 22.03 -10.25 15.90
CA TRP A 89 21.02 -10.31 16.95
C TRP A 89 20.29 -8.96 17.10
N PRO A 90 18.95 -8.95 17.20
CA PRO A 90 18.04 -10.12 17.38
C PRO A 90 17.50 -10.74 16.09
N LEU A 91 17.91 -10.27 14.90
CA LEU A 91 17.31 -10.70 13.63
C LEU A 91 17.91 -12.00 13.07
N ASP A 92 19.02 -12.49 13.63
CA ASP A 92 19.66 -13.76 13.30
C ASP A 92 19.27 -14.90 14.26
N ILE A 93 18.22 -14.71 15.08
CA ILE A 93 17.78 -15.67 16.10
C ILE A 93 17.45 -17.08 15.55
N LEU A 94 17.23 -17.20 14.24
CA LEU A 94 16.98 -18.47 13.58
C LEU A 94 18.24 -19.16 13.04
N ARG A 95 19.42 -18.52 13.09
CA ARG A 95 20.68 -19.02 12.50
C ARG A 95 21.02 -20.43 12.98
N ASP A 96 20.99 -20.63 14.29
CA ASP A 96 21.31 -21.91 14.95
C ASP A 96 20.05 -22.61 15.48
N ALA A 97 18.87 -22.22 15.00
CA ALA A 97 17.61 -22.80 15.47
C ALA A 97 17.49 -24.27 15.08
N GLY A 98 17.06 -25.12 16.01
CA GLY A 98 16.57 -26.46 15.69
C GLY A 98 15.20 -26.43 14.98
N VAL A 99 14.80 -27.57 14.39
CA VAL A 99 13.53 -27.68 13.62
C VAL A 99 12.32 -27.22 14.44
N GLY A 100 12.23 -27.61 15.72
CA GLY A 100 11.09 -27.25 16.57
C GLY A 100 10.95 -25.74 16.80
N PHE A 101 12.04 -25.05 17.12
CA PHE A 101 12.02 -23.60 17.31
C PHE A 101 11.72 -22.85 16.00
N PHE A 102 12.28 -23.32 14.88
CA PHE A 102 11.96 -22.77 13.57
C PHE A 102 10.47 -22.92 13.22
N VAL A 103 9.88 -24.11 13.40
CA VAL A 103 8.46 -24.36 13.12
C VAL A 103 7.57 -23.49 14.01
N PHE A 104 7.91 -23.35 15.30
CA PHE A 104 7.22 -22.42 16.19
C PHE A 104 7.27 -20.99 15.65
N TRP A 105 8.47 -20.50 15.30
CA TRP A 105 8.66 -19.15 14.80
C TRP A 105 7.89 -18.89 13.50
N TYR A 106 7.95 -19.84 12.56
CA TYR A 106 7.25 -19.77 11.29
C TYR A 106 5.72 -19.75 11.47
N THR A 107 5.21 -20.58 12.38
CA THR A 107 3.78 -20.61 12.71
C THR A 107 3.32 -19.30 13.33
N VAL A 108 4.10 -18.74 14.26
CA VAL A 108 3.81 -17.42 14.85
C VAL A 108 3.88 -16.32 13.79
N ALA A 109 4.81 -16.37 12.84
CA ALA A 109 4.87 -15.41 11.74
C ALA A 109 3.59 -15.44 10.87
N ILE A 110 3.05 -16.63 10.57
CA ILE A 110 1.76 -16.80 9.87
C ILE A 110 0.63 -16.18 10.69
N LEU A 111 0.56 -16.47 11.99
CA LEU A 111 -0.46 -15.88 12.87
C LEU A 111 -0.37 -14.36 12.90
N LEU A 112 0.84 -13.80 13.05
CA LEU A 112 1.08 -12.36 13.03
C LEU A 112 0.67 -11.74 11.70
N ALA A 113 0.90 -12.40 10.56
CA ALA A 113 0.43 -11.94 9.25
C ALA A 113 -1.10 -11.86 9.18
N ILE A 114 -1.82 -12.87 9.71
CA ILE A 114 -3.29 -12.88 9.78
C ILE A 114 -3.79 -11.71 10.66
N LEU A 115 -3.16 -11.51 11.83
CA LEU A 115 -3.54 -10.42 12.74
C LEU A 115 -3.23 -9.04 12.15
N PHE A 116 -2.14 -8.93 11.38
CA PHE A 116 -1.78 -7.72 10.65
C PHE A 116 -2.79 -7.40 9.55
N VAL A 117 -3.20 -8.39 8.75
CA VAL A 117 -4.26 -8.24 7.74
C VAL A 117 -5.58 -7.81 8.40
N ALA A 118 -5.98 -8.47 9.48
CA ALA A 118 -7.18 -8.13 10.25
C ALA A 118 -7.11 -6.72 10.88
N GLY A 119 -5.91 -6.20 11.11
CA GLY A 119 -5.71 -4.93 11.78
C GLY A 119 -6.08 -4.97 13.26
N TRP A 120 -5.73 -6.06 13.94
CA TRP A 120 -5.92 -6.21 15.38
C TRP A 120 -4.66 -5.79 16.13
N GLN A 121 -4.81 -4.97 17.17
CA GLN A 121 -3.71 -4.48 18.02
C GLN A 121 -2.48 -4.02 17.21
N THR A 122 -2.71 -3.22 16.16
CA THR A 122 -1.67 -2.98 15.12
C THR A 122 -0.37 -2.39 15.67
N ARG A 123 -0.42 -1.67 16.80
CA ARG A 123 0.76 -1.12 17.48
C ARG A 123 1.70 -2.19 18.06
N ILE A 124 1.16 -3.34 18.45
CA ILE A 124 1.93 -4.47 18.99
C ILE A 124 2.24 -5.46 17.87
N ILE A 125 1.24 -5.75 17.02
CA ILE A 125 1.39 -6.74 15.96
C ILE A 125 2.39 -6.30 14.89
N THR A 126 2.42 -5.03 14.48
CA THR A 126 3.33 -4.57 13.41
C THR A 126 4.83 -4.75 13.75
N PRO A 127 5.34 -4.31 14.91
CA PRO A 127 6.75 -4.52 15.26
C PRO A 127 7.09 -6.00 15.48
N LEU A 128 6.20 -6.80 16.10
CA LEU A 128 6.41 -8.24 16.22
C LEU A 128 6.46 -8.90 14.84
N PHE A 129 5.53 -8.54 13.95
CA PHE A 129 5.49 -9.07 12.59
C PHE A 129 6.75 -8.71 11.80
N PHE A 130 7.25 -7.48 11.94
CA PHE A 130 8.54 -7.07 11.39
C PHE A 130 9.69 -7.97 11.87
N ILE A 131 9.81 -8.21 13.18
CA ILE A 131 10.87 -9.05 13.74
C ILE A 131 10.75 -10.49 13.22
N PHE A 132 9.57 -11.08 13.31
CA PHE A 132 9.35 -12.48 12.91
C PHE A 132 9.59 -12.69 11.41
N TYR A 133 9.03 -11.83 10.57
CA TYR A 133 9.20 -11.88 9.12
C TYR A 133 10.65 -11.62 8.71
N THR A 134 11.31 -10.62 9.31
CA THR A 134 12.70 -10.28 8.99
C THR A 134 13.66 -11.39 9.40
N ALA A 135 13.44 -12.01 10.57
CA ALA A 135 14.25 -13.14 11.01
C ALA A 135 14.16 -14.34 10.07
N ILE A 136 12.98 -14.63 9.47
CA ILE A 136 12.86 -15.67 8.43
C ILE A 136 13.70 -15.29 7.20
N ASN A 137 13.54 -14.07 6.69
CA ASN A 137 14.25 -13.61 5.48
C ASN A 137 15.77 -13.47 5.70
N ALA A 138 16.22 -13.25 6.94
CA ALA A 138 17.64 -13.20 7.31
C ALA A 138 18.37 -14.51 7.01
N GLN A 139 17.65 -15.63 7.01
CA GLN A 139 18.23 -16.96 6.84
C GLN A 139 18.64 -17.24 5.40
N ASN A 140 18.12 -16.50 4.41
CA ASN A 140 18.38 -16.77 3.01
C ASN A 140 18.27 -15.50 2.17
N THR A 141 19.34 -14.70 2.20
CA THR A 141 19.44 -13.49 1.40
C THR A 141 19.49 -13.74 -0.12
N PRO A 142 20.12 -14.81 -0.65
CA PRO A 142 20.16 -15.02 -2.11
C PRO A 142 18.81 -15.35 -2.76
N ILE A 143 17.88 -15.97 -2.03
CA ILE A 143 16.53 -16.28 -2.53
C ILE A 143 15.57 -15.08 -2.38
N SER A 144 15.97 -14.06 -1.61
CA SER A 144 15.15 -12.86 -1.42
C SER A 144 15.09 -12.02 -2.69
N ASP A 145 13.90 -11.57 -3.07
CA ASP A 145 13.72 -10.60 -4.14
C ASP A 145 13.67 -9.15 -3.60
N GLY A 146 13.65 -8.17 -4.51
CA GLY A 146 13.58 -6.75 -4.15
C GLY A 146 12.34 -6.38 -3.32
N GLY A 147 11.26 -7.14 -3.43
CA GLY A 147 10.02 -6.97 -2.68
C GLY A 147 10.19 -7.38 -1.22
N ASN A 148 10.96 -8.43 -0.94
CA ASN A 148 11.32 -8.81 0.43
C ASN A 148 12.14 -7.71 1.14
N TYR A 149 13.08 -7.07 0.43
CA TYR A 149 13.81 -5.92 0.97
C TYR A 149 12.89 -4.71 1.15
N PHE A 150 12.10 -4.38 0.14
CA PHE A 150 11.18 -3.26 0.13
C PHE A 150 10.20 -3.31 1.31
N ILE A 151 9.53 -4.45 1.52
CA ILE A 151 8.50 -4.57 2.57
C ILE A 151 9.09 -4.55 3.98
N ARG A 152 10.31 -5.06 4.20
CA ARG A 152 10.96 -5.00 5.51
C ARG A 152 11.21 -3.56 5.95
N ILE A 153 11.69 -2.72 5.04
CA ILE A 153 11.88 -1.29 5.30
C ILE A 153 10.52 -0.61 5.52
N MET A 154 9.53 -0.93 4.69
CA MET A 154 8.16 -0.41 4.85
C MET A 154 7.56 -0.76 6.21
N LEU A 155 7.71 -2.00 6.68
CA LEU A 155 7.21 -2.42 8.00
C LEU A 155 7.79 -1.56 9.13
N ILE A 156 9.05 -1.11 9.03
CA ILE A 156 9.64 -0.17 10.00
C ILE A 156 8.86 1.15 10.00
N TYR A 157 8.54 1.70 8.83
CA TYR A 157 7.74 2.93 8.74
C TYR A 157 6.33 2.72 9.28
N LEU A 158 5.72 1.59 8.96
CA LEU A 158 4.35 1.26 9.36
C LEU A 158 4.19 1.07 10.89
N ILE A 159 5.26 0.81 11.64
CA ILE A 159 5.25 0.83 13.12
C ILE A 159 4.78 2.21 13.63
N PHE A 160 5.15 3.29 12.94
CA PHE A 160 4.80 4.67 13.32
C PHE A 160 3.47 5.14 12.72
N ALA A 161 2.89 4.40 11.77
CA ALA A 161 1.63 4.74 11.12
C ALA A 161 0.41 4.20 11.90
N ASP A 162 -0.67 5.00 11.98
CA ASP A 162 -1.97 4.48 12.41
C ASP A 162 -2.65 3.62 11.34
N LEU A 163 -2.25 2.34 11.28
CA LEU A 163 -2.83 1.33 10.38
C LEU A 163 -4.23 0.86 10.83
N SER A 164 -4.65 1.26 12.03
CA SER A 164 -5.90 0.80 12.63
C SER A 164 -7.08 1.70 12.30
N LYS A 165 -6.90 2.86 11.65
CA LYS A 165 -7.95 3.88 11.51
C LYS A 165 -9.13 3.43 10.64
N ARG A 166 -8.88 2.67 9.57
CA ARG A 166 -9.88 2.18 8.60
C ARG A 166 -9.74 0.67 8.38
N TRP A 167 -10.86 0.02 8.07
CA TRP A 167 -10.98 -1.41 7.74
C TRP A 167 -10.13 -2.30 8.64
N SER A 168 -10.32 -2.20 9.95
CA SER A 168 -9.57 -2.96 10.94
C SER A 168 -10.48 -3.45 12.06
N VAL A 169 -10.16 -4.59 12.67
CA VAL A 169 -10.84 -5.08 13.87
C VAL A 169 -10.80 -4.02 14.97
N ASP A 170 -9.67 -3.34 15.14
CA ASP A 170 -9.51 -2.26 16.11
C ASP A 170 -10.50 -1.10 15.87
N SER A 171 -10.72 -0.69 14.61
CA SER A 171 -11.68 0.37 14.27
C SER A 171 -13.11 -0.04 14.55
N TRP A 172 -13.45 -1.31 14.27
CA TRP A 172 -14.77 -1.87 14.52
C TRP A 172 -15.07 -1.97 16.03
N LEU A 173 -14.12 -2.48 16.83
CA LEU A 173 -14.25 -2.53 18.29
C LEU A 173 -14.39 -1.13 18.90
N ARG A 174 -13.68 -0.12 18.37
CA ARG A 174 -13.81 1.26 18.84
C ARG A 174 -15.18 1.87 18.55
N GLN A 175 -15.71 1.65 17.35
CA GLN A 175 -17.05 2.11 16.97
C GLN A 175 -18.12 1.51 17.89
N ARG A 176 -18.03 0.20 18.19
CA ARG A 176 -18.97 -0.48 19.10
C ARG A 176 -18.93 0.03 20.53
N LYS A 177 -17.74 0.40 21.04
CA LYS A 177 -17.58 0.90 22.41
C LYS A 177 -17.96 2.38 22.56
N GLY A 178 -18.30 3.09 21.47
CA GLY A 178 -18.61 4.52 21.50
C GLY A 178 -17.46 5.43 21.99
N LYS A 179 -16.24 4.88 22.15
CA LYS A 179 -15.12 5.61 22.74
C LYS A 179 -14.48 6.51 21.69
N LYS A 180 -14.67 7.83 21.81
CA LYS A 180 -13.82 8.81 21.12
C LYS A 180 -12.41 8.72 21.71
N LYS A 181 -11.43 8.33 20.90
CA LYS A 181 -10.03 8.29 21.33
C LYS A 181 -9.51 9.73 21.41
N ARG A 182 -8.83 10.08 22.50
CA ARG A 182 -8.07 11.32 22.56
C ARG A 182 -6.97 11.25 21.49
N GLU A 183 -7.05 12.12 20.50
CA GLU A 183 -6.03 12.19 19.46
C GLU A 183 -4.85 12.98 20.02
N PHE A 184 -3.71 12.31 20.16
CA PHE A 184 -2.46 12.96 20.53
C PHE A 184 -1.78 13.46 19.27
N GLU A 185 -1.39 14.74 19.27
CA GLU A 185 -0.71 15.40 18.15
C GLU A 185 0.52 14.61 17.69
N VAL A 186 1.35 14.14 18.64
CA VAL A 186 2.53 13.31 18.37
C VAL A 186 2.19 12.07 17.54
N VAL A 187 1.04 11.43 17.75
CA VAL A 187 0.61 10.25 16.98
C VAL A 187 0.22 10.63 15.56
N THR A 188 -0.37 11.82 15.36
CA THR A 188 -0.70 12.32 14.01
C THR A 188 0.56 12.69 13.25
N VAL A 189 1.52 13.36 13.90
CA VAL A 189 2.83 13.69 13.34
C VAL A 189 3.59 12.43 12.93
N LEU A 190 3.75 11.45 13.82
CA LEU A 190 4.44 10.18 13.51
C LEU A 190 3.78 9.43 12.35
N HIS A 191 2.45 9.42 12.28
CA HIS A 191 1.73 8.79 11.18
C HIS A 191 1.99 9.50 9.84
N ASN A 192 1.97 10.83 9.82
CA ASN A 192 2.22 11.59 8.60
C ASN A 192 3.69 11.53 8.17
N ILE A 193 4.64 11.45 9.11
CA ILE A 193 6.06 11.16 8.82
C ILE A 193 6.19 9.78 8.18
N ALA A 194 5.56 8.75 8.75
CA ALA A 194 5.58 7.40 8.18
C ALA A 194 5.03 7.39 6.75
N LEU A 195 3.92 8.10 6.49
CA LEU A 195 3.37 8.26 5.15
C LEU A 195 4.38 8.92 4.20
N CYS A 196 5.05 9.99 4.62
CA CYS A 196 6.10 10.63 3.82
C CYS A 196 7.25 9.67 3.50
N LEU A 197 7.69 8.85 4.46
CA LEU A 197 8.74 7.86 4.26
C LEU A 197 8.32 6.76 3.28
N VAL A 198 7.08 6.28 3.36
CA VAL A 198 6.51 5.34 2.37
C VAL A 198 6.56 5.94 0.96
N VAL A 199 6.07 7.17 0.80
CA VAL A 199 6.06 7.86 -0.50
C VAL A 199 7.47 8.15 -1.00
N ALA A 200 8.38 8.57 -0.11
CA ALA A 200 9.78 8.83 -0.46
C ALA A 200 10.47 7.56 -0.95
N GLN A 201 10.32 6.43 -0.26
CA GLN A 201 10.89 5.16 -0.71
C GLN A 201 10.27 4.71 -2.05
N LEU A 202 8.96 4.90 -2.29
CA LEU A 202 8.36 4.63 -3.61
C LEU A 202 9.01 5.48 -4.71
N CYS A 203 9.12 6.78 -4.49
CA CYS A 203 9.77 7.69 -5.43
C CYS A 203 11.22 7.30 -5.71
N LEU A 204 11.99 6.98 -4.66
CA LEU A 204 13.39 6.57 -4.79
C LEU A 204 13.52 5.25 -5.55
N VAL A 205 12.76 4.23 -5.16
CA VAL A 205 12.86 2.90 -5.79
C VAL A 205 12.49 2.96 -7.27
N TYR A 206 11.42 3.66 -7.65
CA TYR A 206 11.08 3.79 -9.07
C TYR A 206 12.08 4.65 -9.84
N LEU A 207 12.49 5.80 -9.30
CA LEU A 207 13.42 6.69 -9.97
C LEU A 207 14.79 6.04 -10.17
N GLU A 208 15.35 5.45 -9.11
CA GLU A 208 16.64 4.77 -9.14
C GLU A 208 16.58 3.57 -10.07
N ALA A 209 15.51 2.76 -10.01
CA ALA A 209 15.35 1.62 -10.91
C ALA A 209 15.30 2.05 -12.38
N GLY A 210 14.71 3.21 -12.70
CA GLY A 210 14.70 3.76 -14.05
C GLY A 210 16.06 4.31 -14.48
N LEU A 211 16.70 5.12 -13.64
CA LEU A 211 18.01 5.72 -13.92
C LEU A 211 19.13 4.68 -14.05
N TYR A 212 19.05 3.60 -13.27
CA TYR A 212 20.00 2.49 -13.36
C TYR A 212 19.84 1.74 -14.69
N LYS A 213 18.60 1.59 -15.20
CA LYS A 213 18.34 0.96 -16.50
C LYS A 213 18.87 1.79 -17.67
N VAL A 214 18.74 3.12 -17.61
CA VAL A 214 19.26 4.01 -18.67
C VAL A 214 20.76 3.80 -18.94
N GLN A 215 21.53 3.37 -17.93
CA GLN A 215 22.96 3.13 -18.05
C GLN A 215 23.31 1.81 -18.77
N GLY A 216 22.36 0.88 -18.95
CA GLY A 216 22.64 -0.43 -19.51
C GLY A 216 22.38 -0.53 -21.01
N ASP A 217 23.34 -1.09 -21.75
CA ASP A 217 23.28 -1.24 -23.22
C ASP A 217 22.01 -1.96 -23.71
N LEU A 218 21.55 -3.00 -23.00
CA LEU A 218 20.33 -3.73 -23.36
C LEU A 218 19.07 -2.85 -23.31
N TRP A 219 19.02 -1.89 -22.38
CA TRP A 219 17.90 -0.96 -22.27
C TRP A 219 17.98 0.12 -23.35
N GLN A 220 19.19 0.62 -23.63
CA GLN A 220 19.42 1.59 -24.70
C GLN A 220 19.04 1.03 -26.08
N ASN A 221 19.39 -0.24 -26.33
CA ASN A 221 19.08 -0.94 -27.57
C ASN A 221 17.63 -1.45 -27.65
N GLY A 222 16.80 -1.26 -26.60
CA GLY A 222 15.40 -1.65 -26.61
C GLY A 222 15.15 -3.16 -26.57
N THR A 223 16.12 -3.95 -26.09
CA THR A 223 16.05 -5.42 -26.05
C THR A 223 15.97 -6.00 -24.65
N ALA A 224 16.16 -5.18 -23.60
CA ALA A 224 16.27 -5.65 -22.22
C ALA A 224 15.12 -6.56 -21.76
N MET A 225 13.88 -6.27 -22.15
CA MET A 225 12.73 -7.09 -21.73
C MET A 225 12.65 -8.47 -22.41
N TYR A 226 13.37 -8.69 -23.51
CA TYR A 226 13.43 -10.01 -24.15
C TYR A 226 14.01 -11.07 -23.21
N TYR A 227 15.07 -10.74 -22.49
CA TYR A 227 15.85 -11.68 -21.67
C TYR A 227 15.07 -12.25 -20.47
N PRO A 228 14.47 -11.44 -19.58
CA PRO A 228 13.70 -11.99 -18.47
C PRO A 228 12.45 -12.72 -18.93
N VAL A 229 11.78 -12.26 -20.00
CA VAL A 229 10.58 -12.91 -20.52
C VAL A 229 10.89 -14.27 -21.15
N SER A 230 12.07 -14.41 -21.75
CA SER A 230 12.51 -15.66 -22.41
C SER A 230 13.30 -16.60 -21.51
N SER A 231 13.58 -16.22 -20.25
CA SER A 231 14.37 -17.07 -19.36
C SER A 231 13.53 -18.19 -18.75
N GLU A 232 14.14 -19.35 -18.52
CA GLU A 232 13.46 -20.45 -17.82
C GLU A 232 13.12 -20.09 -16.35
N ALA A 233 13.88 -19.17 -15.76
CA ALA A 233 13.70 -18.75 -14.37
C ALA A 233 12.46 -17.86 -14.17
N TYR A 234 12.08 -17.05 -15.18
CA TYR A 234 11.02 -16.05 -15.04
C TYR A 234 9.90 -16.21 -16.07
N GLY A 235 10.14 -16.80 -17.24
CA GLY A 235 9.13 -17.06 -18.28
C GLY A 235 8.20 -18.23 -17.94
N ILE A 236 7.31 -18.06 -16.97
CA ILE A 236 6.45 -19.14 -16.45
C ILE A 236 5.50 -19.72 -17.52
N PHE A 237 5.05 -18.91 -18.48
CA PHE A 237 4.11 -19.30 -19.52
C PHE A 237 4.77 -19.22 -20.90
N PRO A 238 5.31 -20.34 -21.43
CA PRO A 238 6.06 -20.32 -22.70
C PRO A 238 5.27 -19.72 -23.87
N TRP A 239 3.97 -19.98 -23.95
CA TRP A 239 3.11 -19.43 -25.01
C TRP A 239 2.97 -17.90 -24.93
N LEU A 240 2.93 -17.35 -23.70
CA LEU A 240 2.79 -15.91 -23.47
C LEU A 240 4.12 -15.21 -23.70
N SER A 241 5.21 -15.80 -23.20
CA SER A 241 6.57 -15.34 -23.50
C SER A 241 6.81 -15.31 -25.01
N GLY A 242 6.49 -16.40 -25.72
CA GLY A 242 6.62 -16.48 -27.17
C GLY A 242 5.77 -15.43 -27.91
N LEU A 243 4.55 -15.16 -27.46
CA LEU A 243 3.70 -14.11 -28.05
C LEU A 243 4.33 -12.71 -27.91
N ILE A 244 4.89 -12.41 -26.75
CA ILE A 244 5.54 -11.11 -26.48
C ILE A 244 6.85 -10.98 -27.28
N THR A 245 7.64 -12.05 -27.33
CA THR A 245 8.99 -12.03 -27.92
C THR A 245 8.99 -12.27 -29.42
N ALA A 246 7.87 -12.74 -30.00
CA ALA A 246 7.70 -12.89 -31.44
C ALA A 246 7.76 -11.56 -32.22
N ASN A 247 7.52 -10.42 -31.56
CA ASN A 247 7.53 -9.11 -32.20
C ASN A 247 8.50 -8.16 -31.48
N SER A 248 9.59 -7.79 -32.16
CA SER A 248 10.61 -6.88 -31.62
C SER A 248 10.06 -5.51 -31.24
N TRP A 249 9.05 -4.99 -31.94
CA TRP A 249 8.42 -3.72 -31.60
C TRP A 249 7.71 -3.78 -30.25
N ILE A 250 7.07 -4.91 -29.91
CA ILE A 250 6.43 -5.10 -28.60
C ILE A 250 7.49 -5.12 -27.50
N VAL A 251 8.58 -5.87 -27.71
CA VAL A 251 9.71 -5.93 -26.77
C VAL A 251 10.31 -4.54 -26.52
N SER A 252 10.59 -3.78 -27.57
CA SER A 252 11.16 -2.45 -27.46
C SER A 252 10.20 -1.46 -26.82
N LEU A 253 8.90 -1.53 -27.15
CA LEU A 253 7.88 -0.71 -26.51
C LEU A 253 7.83 -0.96 -25.00
N ILE A 254 7.75 -2.22 -24.56
CA ILE A 254 7.73 -2.56 -23.12
C ILE A 254 9.03 -2.08 -22.46
N THR A 255 10.18 -2.32 -23.10
CA THR A 255 11.50 -1.90 -22.60
C THR A 255 11.55 -0.39 -22.31
N TYR A 256 11.18 0.44 -23.28
CA TYR A 256 11.21 1.89 -23.10
C TYR A 256 10.09 2.41 -22.20
N VAL A 257 8.87 1.88 -22.30
CA VAL A 257 7.75 2.28 -21.43
C VAL A 257 8.07 2.00 -19.96
N THR A 258 8.71 0.87 -19.64
CA THR A 258 9.15 0.57 -18.27
C THR A 258 10.09 1.64 -17.72
N VAL A 259 11.09 2.06 -18.50
CA VAL A 259 12.06 3.09 -18.07
C VAL A 259 11.38 4.45 -17.92
N VAL A 260 10.61 4.88 -18.93
CA VAL A 260 9.93 6.18 -18.93
C VAL A 260 8.93 6.26 -17.77
N ALA A 261 8.12 5.22 -17.55
CA ALA A 261 7.16 5.20 -16.45
C ALA A 261 7.85 5.29 -15.08
N GLN A 262 8.97 4.59 -14.89
CA GLN A 262 9.74 4.58 -13.65
C GLN A 262 10.37 5.96 -13.34
N ILE A 263 11.01 6.59 -14.32
CA ILE A 263 11.64 7.91 -14.14
C ILE A 263 10.56 9.01 -13.99
N ALA A 264 9.49 8.95 -14.77
CA ALA A 264 8.43 9.95 -14.75
C ALA A 264 7.58 9.89 -13.46
N PHE A 265 7.48 8.72 -12.82
CA PHE A 265 6.60 8.48 -11.68
C PHE A 265 6.65 9.57 -10.60
N PRO A 266 7.79 9.90 -9.95
CA PRO A 266 7.83 10.90 -8.88
C PRO A 266 7.35 12.28 -9.35
N PHE A 267 7.66 12.68 -10.58
CA PHE A 267 7.26 13.97 -11.15
C PHE A 267 5.77 13.99 -11.50
N MET A 268 5.20 12.85 -11.88
CA MET A 268 3.78 12.75 -12.20
C MET A 268 2.88 12.86 -10.95
N LEU A 269 3.40 12.67 -9.74
CA LEU A 269 2.61 12.74 -8.50
C LEU A 269 2.12 14.16 -8.15
N PHE A 270 2.77 15.20 -8.66
CA PHE A 270 2.44 16.60 -8.34
C PHE A 270 1.11 17.07 -8.93
N HIS A 271 0.63 16.46 -10.01
CA HIS A 271 -0.64 16.82 -10.64
C HIS A 271 -1.65 15.66 -10.62
N LYS A 272 -2.92 15.97 -10.33
CA LYS A 272 -3.97 14.96 -10.07
C LYS A 272 -4.24 14.00 -11.24
N ILE A 273 -4.09 14.48 -12.48
CA ILE A 273 -4.33 13.67 -13.69
C ILE A 273 -3.12 12.79 -13.97
N SER A 274 -1.93 13.38 -14.01
CA SER A 274 -0.68 12.63 -14.21
C SER A 274 -0.49 11.58 -13.12
N ARG A 275 -0.84 11.87 -11.86
CA ARG A 275 -0.80 10.88 -10.78
C ARG A 275 -1.68 9.67 -11.08
N ARG A 276 -2.88 9.86 -11.64
CA ARG A 276 -3.76 8.74 -12.02
C ARG A 276 -3.15 7.92 -13.16
N ILE A 277 -2.59 8.58 -14.17
CA ILE A 277 -1.91 7.92 -15.28
C ILE A 277 -0.72 7.11 -14.76
N ALA A 278 0.11 7.69 -13.90
CA ALA A 278 1.25 7.02 -13.27
C ALA A 278 0.84 5.77 -12.48
N LEU A 279 -0.23 5.85 -11.69
CA LEU A 279 -0.74 4.71 -10.92
C LEU A 279 -1.28 3.60 -11.82
N VAL A 280 -1.96 3.92 -12.93
CA VAL A 280 -2.42 2.92 -13.91
C VAL A 280 -1.24 2.26 -14.61
N MET A 281 -0.24 3.04 -15.04
CA MET A 281 0.96 2.52 -15.70
C MET A 281 1.78 1.60 -14.78
N ILE A 282 2.06 2.04 -13.55
CA ILE A 282 2.85 1.25 -12.59
C ILE A 282 2.07 0.01 -12.13
N LEU A 283 0.76 0.11 -11.89
CA LEU A 283 -0.06 -1.06 -11.59
C LEU A 283 -0.06 -2.06 -12.76
N GLY A 284 -0.19 -1.58 -14.00
CA GLY A 284 -0.11 -2.41 -15.20
C GLY A 284 1.25 -3.09 -15.33
N MET A 285 2.34 -2.38 -15.03
CA MET A 285 3.69 -2.92 -14.99
C MET A 285 3.82 -4.02 -13.93
N HIS A 286 3.33 -3.81 -12.70
CA HIS A 286 3.34 -4.83 -11.65
C HIS A 286 2.52 -6.05 -12.01
N ILE A 287 1.34 -5.88 -12.61
CA ILE A 287 0.54 -7.01 -13.12
C ILE A 287 1.31 -7.75 -14.22
N GLY A 288 1.97 -7.03 -15.13
CA GLY A 288 2.82 -7.62 -16.16
C GLY A 288 3.96 -8.46 -15.57
N ILE A 289 4.68 -7.94 -14.58
CA ILE A 289 5.76 -8.66 -13.88
C ILE A 289 5.20 -9.88 -13.13
N ALA A 290 4.05 -9.74 -12.45
CA ALA A 290 3.42 -10.83 -11.72
C ALA A 290 3.05 -12.02 -12.63
N VAL A 291 2.50 -11.73 -13.81
CA VAL A 291 1.96 -12.75 -14.73
C VAL A 291 3.01 -13.26 -15.71
N VAL A 292 3.74 -12.36 -16.36
CA VAL A 292 4.70 -12.72 -17.43
C VAL A 292 6.02 -13.20 -16.86
N MET A 293 6.51 -12.56 -15.78
CA MET A 293 7.81 -12.88 -15.17
C MET A 293 7.69 -13.77 -13.92
N GLY A 294 6.47 -14.18 -13.55
CA GLY A 294 6.29 -15.12 -12.46
C GLY A 294 6.64 -14.60 -11.07
N LEU A 295 6.56 -13.29 -10.87
CA LEU A 295 6.93 -12.63 -9.62
C LEU A 295 5.71 -11.99 -8.92
N PRO A 296 4.70 -12.79 -8.52
CA PRO A 296 3.46 -12.26 -7.98
C PRO A 296 3.63 -11.64 -6.58
N PHE A 297 4.50 -12.21 -5.74
CA PHE A 297 4.74 -11.68 -4.39
C PHE A 297 5.50 -10.36 -4.43
N PHE A 298 6.60 -10.28 -5.20
CA PHE A 298 7.31 -9.03 -5.49
C PHE A 298 6.34 -7.94 -5.96
N SER A 299 5.59 -8.21 -7.04
CA SER A 299 4.73 -7.24 -7.69
C SER A 299 3.56 -6.82 -6.79
N GLY A 300 2.98 -7.78 -6.07
CA GLY A 300 1.90 -7.54 -5.14
C GLY A 300 2.31 -6.64 -3.97
N ILE A 301 3.52 -6.86 -3.44
CA ILE A 301 4.11 -6.01 -2.41
C ILE A 301 4.34 -4.60 -2.93
N MET A 302 4.94 -4.43 -4.10
CA MET A 302 5.18 -3.11 -4.68
C MET A 302 3.86 -2.36 -4.94
N ALA A 303 2.89 -3.02 -5.59
CA ALA A 303 1.58 -2.45 -5.88
C ALA A 303 0.77 -2.13 -4.60
N SER A 304 0.97 -2.88 -3.51
CA SER A 304 0.29 -2.60 -2.24
C SER A 304 0.69 -1.24 -1.65
N ALA A 305 1.95 -0.82 -1.82
CA ALA A 305 2.43 0.45 -1.33
C ALA A 305 1.90 1.62 -2.17
N ASP A 306 1.75 1.46 -3.49
CA ASP A 306 1.16 2.48 -4.37
C ASP A 306 -0.27 2.87 -3.94
N ALA A 307 -0.96 2.02 -3.19
CA ALA A 307 -2.30 2.28 -2.67
C ALA A 307 -2.41 3.56 -1.81
N VAL A 308 -1.31 3.99 -1.17
CA VAL A 308 -1.29 5.23 -0.38
C VAL A 308 -1.44 6.50 -1.23
N LEU A 309 -1.15 6.41 -2.53
CA LEU A 309 -1.24 7.51 -3.49
C LEU A 309 -2.62 7.64 -4.14
N VAL A 310 -3.47 6.63 -3.95
CA VAL A 310 -4.87 6.64 -4.41
C VAL A 310 -5.72 7.47 -3.45
N SER A 311 -6.55 8.37 -4.00
CA SER A 311 -7.37 9.26 -3.18
C SER A 311 -8.41 8.52 -2.35
N SER A 312 -8.68 9.02 -1.13
CA SER A 312 -9.73 8.49 -0.25
C SER A 312 -11.09 8.39 -0.93
N THR A 313 -11.45 9.34 -1.79
CA THR A 313 -12.70 9.31 -2.56
C THR A 313 -12.79 8.07 -3.45
N THR A 314 -11.71 7.73 -4.16
CA THR A 314 -11.63 6.51 -4.98
C THR A 314 -11.83 5.26 -4.13
N TRP A 315 -11.16 5.18 -2.97
CA TRP A 315 -11.32 4.04 -2.06
C TRP A 315 -12.74 3.89 -1.53
N ILE A 316 -13.41 4.99 -1.21
CA ILE A 316 -14.81 4.98 -0.77
C ILE A 316 -15.75 4.53 -1.91
N ILE A 317 -15.50 4.97 -3.14
CA ILE A 317 -16.27 4.52 -4.31
C ILE A 317 -16.11 3.01 -4.51
N ILE A 318 -14.86 2.51 -4.47
CA ILE A 318 -14.57 1.07 -4.58
C ILE A 318 -15.28 0.30 -3.45
N GLN A 319 -15.22 0.80 -2.21
CA GLN A 319 -15.94 0.19 -1.09
C GLN A 319 -17.44 0.11 -1.34
N LYS A 320 -18.09 1.20 -1.77
CA LYS A 320 -19.53 1.23 -2.05
C LYS A 320 -19.89 0.25 -3.17
N TRP A 321 -19.09 0.21 -4.23
CA TRP A 321 -19.27 -0.72 -5.34
C TRP A 321 -19.15 -2.18 -4.91
N LEU A 322 -18.12 -2.52 -4.11
CA LEU A 322 -17.93 -3.87 -3.57
C LEU A 322 -19.11 -4.31 -2.68
N VAL A 323 -19.59 -3.43 -1.80
CA VAL A 323 -20.74 -3.72 -0.93
C VAL A 323 -22.02 -3.92 -1.74
N ALA A 324 -22.27 -3.07 -2.74
CA ALA A 324 -23.42 -3.21 -3.62
C ALA A 324 -23.38 -4.53 -4.41
N ARG A 325 -22.20 -4.89 -4.94
CA ARG A 325 -21.99 -6.15 -5.66
C ARG A 325 -22.19 -7.36 -4.74
N TRP A 326 -21.65 -7.31 -3.52
CA TRP A 326 -21.85 -8.36 -2.51
C TRP A 326 -23.32 -8.55 -2.15
N ASN A 327 -24.05 -7.45 -1.90
CA ASN A 327 -25.48 -7.49 -1.58
C ASN A 327 -26.33 -7.99 -2.75
N SER A 328 -25.89 -7.78 -4.00
CA SER A 328 -26.56 -8.32 -5.20
C SER A 328 -26.38 -9.83 -5.36
N ILE A 329 -25.33 -10.42 -4.79
CA ILE A 329 -25.00 -11.86 -4.91
C ILE A 329 -25.45 -12.62 -3.65
N SER A 330 -25.55 -11.96 -2.50
CA SER A 330 -25.92 -12.61 -1.25
C SER A 330 -27.40 -13.01 -1.24
N PRO A 331 -27.73 -14.31 -1.03
CA PRO A 331 -29.11 -14.78 -0.92
C PRO A 331 -29.80 -14.29 0.37
N PHE A 332 -29.07 -13.69 1.31
CA PHE A 332 -29.62 -13.12 2.54
C PHE A 332 -30.08 -11.68 2.32
N LYS A 333 -31.18 -11.53 1.59
CA LYS A 333 -31.94 -10.27 1.58
C LYS A 333 -32.73 -10.21 2.89
N LYS A 334 -32.32 -9.35 3.84
CA LYS A 334 -33.28 -8.87 4.85
C LYS A 334 -34.31 -8.03 4.10
N SER A 335 -35.50 -8.59 3.87
CA SER A 335 -36.65 -7.80 3.43
C SER A 335 -36.84 -6.64 4.41
N PRO A 336 -37.09 -5.41 3.94
CA PRO A 336 -37.54 -4.35 4.83
C PRO A 336 -38.79 -4.86 5.55
N GLN A 337 -38.78 -4.87 6.89
CA GLN A 337 -40.03 -5.03 7.61
C GLN A 337 -40.94 -3.86 7.21
N PRO A 338 -42.20 -4.10 6.83
CA PRO A 338 -43.16 -3.02 6.65
C PRO A 338 -43.20 -2.25 7.97
N VAL A 339 -43.00 -0.94 7.88
CA VAL A 339 -43.30 -0.04 9.00
C VAL A 339 -44.78 -0.24 9.28
N GLN A 340 -45.13 -0.81 10.44
CA GLN A 340 -46.50 -0.74 10.93
C GLN A 340 -46.79 0.75 11.13
N GLU A 341 -47.71 1.28 10.35
CA GLU A 341 -48.29 2.60 10.61
C GLU A 341 -48.86 2.59 12.03
N PRO A 342 -48.67 3.67 12.81
CA PRO A 342 -49.34 3.78 14.10
C PRO A 342 -50.84 3.75 13.84
N ASP A 343 -51.57 2.88 14.55
CA ASP A 343 -53.03 2.86 14.54
C ASP A 343 -53.56 4.29 14.74
N GLU A 344 -54.31 4.78 13.74
CA GLU A 344 -55.06 6.03 13.84
C GLU A 344 -55.92 5.97 15.10
N ILE A 345 -55.70 6.94 15.99
CA ILE A 345 -56.57 7.21 17.13
C ILE A 345 -57.94 7.55 16.53
N ALA A 346 -58.90 6.65 16.70
CA ALA A 346 -60.28 6.91 16.35
C ALA A 346 -60.77 8.13 17.15
N ASP A 347 -61.25 9.13 16.43
CA ASP A 347 -62.01 10.25 16.94
C ASP A 347 -63.27 9.73 17.67
N ASP A 348 -63.32 9.89 18.99
CA ASP A 348 -64.57 9.84 19.74
C ASP A 348 -65.10 11.27 19.90
N GLU A 349 -66.26 11.52 19.29
CA GLU A 349 -67.05 12.74 19.38
C GLU A 349 -67.54 13.05 20.82
N PRO A 350 -67.92 14.31 21.11
CA PRO A 350 -68.20 14.76 22.46
C PRO A 350 -69.67 14.51 22.85
N GLU A 351 -69.92 13.71 23.89
CA GLU A 351 -71.25 13.60 24.49
C GLU A 351 -71.30 14.14 25.94
N LYS A 352 -71.84 15.36 26.01
CA LYS A 352 -72.77 15.95 27.00
C LYS A 352 -72.60 15.69 28.50
N ALA A 353 -72.69 16.82 29.21
CA ALA A 353 -72.82 16.97 30.66
C ALA A 353 -74.08 16.35 31.27
N SER A 354 -73.92 15.74 32.45
CA SER A 354 -74.88 15.74 33.59
C SER A 354 -74.13 15.24 34.85
N ALA A 355 -73.81 16.09 35.83
CA ALA A 355 -74.62 16.45 37.00
C ALA A 355 -74.49 15.48 38.20
N ILE A 356 -73.90 16.01 39.29
CA ILE A 356 -74.29 15.88 40.72
C ILE A 356 -74.25 14.45 41.34
N VAL A 357 -73.30 14.15 42.23
CA VAL A 357 -73.27 14.25 43.72
C VAL A 357 -71.89 13.80 44.19
#